data_AF-A0A7S2SK35-F1
#
_entry.id   AF-A0A7S2SK35-F1
#
_cell.length_a   1.000
_cell.length_b   1.000
_cell.length_c   1.000
_cell.angle_alpha   90.00
_cell.angle_beta   90.00
_cell.angle_gamma   90.00
#
_symmetry.space_group_name_H-M   'P 1'
#
loop_
_entity.id
_entity.type
_entity.pdbx_description
1 polymer ?
#
loop_
_entity_poly.entity_id
_entity_poly.type
_entity_poly.pdbx_seq_one_letter_code
_entity_poly.pdbx_strand_id
1 'polypeptide(L)'
;GLFLALNHVEGQLELPDRGGCAFYAFMSGPENTTHQQTIVFDRPITNVGGNYNHRTGVFTSPAYGVYVFSWTLYCESGGYFSSEIIANSNPIGAAFCSGFTTR
;
A
#
# COMPACT_ATOMS: atom_id res chain seq x y z
N GLY A 1 -3.61 10.67 1.42
CA GLY A 1 -4.08 10.96 2.78
C GLY A 1 -2.88 10.99 3.69
N LEU A 2 -2.64 12.13 4.34
CA LEU A 2 -1.59 12.28 5.35
C LEU A 2 -2.06 11.57 6.63
N PHE A 3 -1.36 10.53 7.06
CA PHE A 3 -1.43 10.07 8.44
C PHE A 3 -0.02 10.13 9.03
N LEU A 4 0.15 11.05 9.98
CA LEU A 4 1.28 11.04 10.90
C LEU A 4 1.13 9.81 11.79
N ALA A 5 2.13 8.93 11.77
CA ALA A 5 2.40 8.06 12.91
C ALA A 5 3.84 8.34 13.36
N LEU A 6 3.96 9.29 14.29
CA LEU A 6 5.14 9.39 15.14
C LEU A 6 5.06 8.22 16.12
N ASN A 7 6.10 7.40 16.21
CA ASN A 7 6.69 6.94 17.46
C ASN A 7 7.98 6.17 17.16
N HIS A 8 9.09 6.75 17.60
CA HIS A 8 10.39 6.11 17.72
C HIS A 8 10.39 5.20 18.95
N VAL A 9 10.81 3.95 18.79
CA VAL A 9 11.41 3.16 19.88
C VAL A 9 12.52 2.27 19.29
N GLU A 10 13.77 2.66 19.53
CA GLU A 10 14.90 1.73 19.55
C GLU A 10 14.79 0.86 20.80
N GLY A 11 14.93 -0.46 20.66
CA GLY A 11 14.96 -1.37 21.80
C GLY A 11 14.58 -2.79 21.45
N GLN A 12 15.58 -3.57 21.06
CA GLN A 12 15.51 -5.00 20.75
C GLN A 12 15.21 -5.83 22.02
N LEU A 13 14.00 -6.40 22.11
CA LEU A 13 13.66 -7.55 22.96
C LEU A 13 12.59 -8.39 22.24
N GLU A 14 12.98 -9.56 21.74
CA GLU A 14 12.07 -10.50 21.09
C GLU A 14 11.15 -11.16 22.13
N LEU A 15 9.85 -10.91 22.00
CA LEU A 15 8.79 -11.69 22.66
C LEU A 15 8.11 -12.57 21.60
N PRO A 16 7.66 -13.78 21.94
CA PRO A 16 7.03 -14.69 20.98
C PRO A 16 5.71 -14.09 20.48
N ASP A 17 5.70 -13.75 19.20
CA ASP A 17 4.56 -13.69 18.28
C ASP A 17 3.19 -13.27 18.85
N ARG A 18 3.15 -12.10 19.48
CA ARG A 18 1.93 -11.26 19.58
C ARG A 18 2.13 -9.89 18.93
N GLY A 19 3.21 -9.74 18.16
CA GLY A 19 3.54 -8.50 17.46
C GLY A 19 2.66 -8.38 16.22
N GLY A 20 1.68 -7.47 16.26
CA GLY A 20 0.84 -7.19 15.10
C GLY A 20 1.65 -6.82 13.86
N CYS A 21 1.05 -6.93 12.69
CA CYS A 21 1.68 -6.53 11.43
C CYS A 21 1.22 -5.13 11.00
N ALA A 22 2.14 -4.36 10.44
CA ALA A 22 1.86 -3.05 9.87
C ALA A 22 2.83 -2.76 8.73
N PHE A 23 2.34 -2.13 7.66
CA PHE A 23 3.21 -1.61 6.62
C PHE A 23 2.78 -0.22 6.19
N TYR A 24 3.75 0.57 5.76
CA TYR A 24 3.55 1.86 5.11
C TYR A 24 4.61 2.01 4.04
N ALA A 25 4.19 2.30 2.82
CA ALA A 25 5.06 2.40 1.66
C ALA A 25 4.55 3.47 0.68
N PHE A 26 5.45 3.98 -0.14
CA PHE A 26 5.14 4.91 -1.23
C PHE A 26 5.85 4.45 -2.51
N MET A 27 5.47 5.03 -3.65
CA MET A 27 6.11 4.77 -4.93
C MET A 27 7.34 5.69 -5.09
N SER A 28 8.47 5.16 -5.55
CA SER A 28 9.68 5.94 -5.82
C SER A 28 9.59 6.83 -7.06
N GLY A 29 8.63 6.57 -7.94
CA GLY A 29 8.42 7.32 -9.17
C GLY A 29 7.04 7.06 -9.78
N PRO A 30 6.72 7.72 -10.91
CA PRO A 30 5.50 7.47 -11.65
C PRO A 30 5.51 6.05 -12.21
N GLU A 31 4.41 5.33 -12.02
CA GLU A 31 4.21 3.98 -12.54
C GLU A 31 3.39 4.06 -13.83
N ASN A 32 3.98 3.68 -14.96
CA ASN A 32 3.26 3.52 -16.22
C ASN A 32 2.69 2.11 -16.31
N THR A 33 1.77 1.78 -15.41
CA THR A 33 1.13 0.47 -15.41
C THR A 33 0.15 0.37 -16.57
N THR A 34 0.20 -0.74 -17.29
CA THR A 34 -0.77 -1.13 -18.32
C THR A 34 -1.97 -1.85 -17.68
N HIS A 35 -2.94 -2.26 -18.49
CA HIS A 35 -4.16 -2.90 -18.01
C HIS A 35 -3.86 -4.14 -17.16
N GLN A 36 -4.51 -4.23 -15.99
CA GLN A 36 -4.43 -5.38 -15.05
C GLN A 36 -3.04 -5.67 -14.48
N GLN A 37 -2.22 -4.65 -14.24
CA GLN A 37 -0.96 -4.80 -13.53
C GLN A 37 -1.07 -4.40 -12.05
N THR A 38 -0.29 -5.06 -11.19
CA THR A 38 -0.20 -4.72 -9.76
C THR A 38 0.57 -3.43 -9.57
N ILE A 39 0.00 -2.49 -8.83
CA ILE A 39 0.70 -1.27 -8.40
C ILE A 39 1.65 -1.65 -7.26
N VAL A 40 2.94 -1.33 -7.43
CA VAL A 40 3.96 -1.66 -6.43
C VAL A 40 4.41 -0.38 -5.73
N PHE A 41 4.18 -0.30 -4.41
CA PHE A 41 4.76 0.73 -3.56
C PHE A 41 6.14 0.25 -3.10
N ASP A 42 7.15 0.49 -3.95
CA ASP A 42 8.49 -0.09 -3.85
C ASP A 42 9.35 0.49 -2.71
N ARG A 43 8.92 1.59 -2.08
CA ARG A 43 9.63 2.24 -0.97
C ARG A 43 8.90 2.03 0.36
N PRO A 44 9.14 0.91 1.07
CA PRO A 44 8.61 0.73 2.42
C PRO A 44 9.31 1.68 3.41
N ILE A 45 8.52 2.39 4.20
CA ILE A 45 8.95 3.13 5.40
C ILE A 45 8.81 2.25 6.64
N THR A 46 7.78 1.40 6.69
CA THR A 46 7.53 0.45 7.77
C THR A 46 7.05 -0.87 7.19
N ASN A 47 7.49 -1.98 7.78
CA ASN A 47 7.07 -3.33 7.39
C ASN A 47 7.22 -4.30 8.58
N VAL A 48 6.50 -4.02 9.67
CA VAL A 48 6.48 -4.85 10.87
C VAL A 48 5.91 -6.23 10.54
N GLY A 49 6.67 -7.28 10.87
CA GLY A 49 6.36 -8.66 10.53
C GLY A 49 6.73 -9.06 9.09
N GLY A 50 7.23 -8.13 8.26
CA GLY A 50 7.74 -8.46 6.91
C GLY A 50 6.69 -8.96 5.92
N ASN A 51 5.41 -8.71 6.19
CA ASN A 51 4.28 -9.29 5.45
C ASN A 51 3.96 -8.56 4.14
N TYR A 52 4.52 -7.37 3.91
CA TYR A 52 4.44 -6.66 2.63
C TYR A 52 5.67 -6.95 1.76
N ASN A 53 5.46 -7.45 0.54
CA ASN A 53 6.51 -7.66 -0.44
C ASN A 53 6.61 -6.44 -1.38
N HIS A 54 7.60 -5.59 -1.14
CA HIS A 54 7.84 -4.36 -1.91
C HIS A 54 8.28 -4.60 -3.37
N ARG A 55 8.49 -5.86 -3.80
CA ARG A 55 8.78 -6.21 -5.20
C ARG A 55 7.53 -6.63 -5.97
N THR A 56 6.54 -7.18 -5.28
CA THR A 56 5.30 -7.69 -5.89
C THR A 56 4.08 -6.86 -5.56
N GLY A 57 4.15 -5.97 -4.56
CA GLY A 57 3.01 -5.20 -4.06
C GLY A 57 2.04 -6.02 -3.20
N VAL A 58 2.36 -7.27 -2.89
CA VAL A 58 1.46 -8.19 -2.19
C VAL A 58 1.67 -8.11 -0.68
N PHE A 59 0.57 -8.00 0.06
CA PHE A 59 0.54 -8.23 1.51
C PHE A 59 0.01 -9.62 1.82
N THR A 60 0.70 -10.38 2.65
CA THR A 60 0.27 -11.71 3.12
C THR A 60 -0.16 -11.61 4.59
N SER A 61 -1.43 -11.87 4.88
CA SER A 61 -1.92 -11.89 6.26
C SER A 61 -1.20 -12.99 7.08
N PRO A 62 -0.49 -12.65 8.18
CA PRO A 62 0.21 -13.66 8.98
C PRO A 62 -0.74 -14.54 9.82
N ALA A 63 -1.93 -14.03 10.15
CA ALA A 63 -2.92 -14.73 10.97
C ALA A 63 -4.35 -14.30 10.61
N TYR A 64 -5.35 -15.04 11.10
CA TYR A 64 -6.75 -14.62 11.02
C TYR A 64 -6.97 -13.34 11.82
N GLY A 65 -7.68 -12.38 11.24
CA GLY A 65 -7.95 -11.10 11.88
C GLY A 65 -8.55 -10.07 10.95
N VAL A 66 -8.73 -8.87 11.46
CA VAL A 66 -9.20 -7.71 10.70
C VAL A 66 -7.99 -6.91 10.24
N TYR A 67 -7.98 -6.56 8.95
CA TYR A 67 -6.94 -5.77 8.33
C TYR A 67 -7.55 -4.51 7.70
N VAL A 68 -6.86 -3.39 7.83
CA VAL A 68 -7.29 -2.12 7.26
C VAL A 68 -6.27 -1.70 6.22
N PHE A 69 -6.75 -1.41 5.02
CA PHE A 69 -5.94 -0.88 3.94
C PHE A 69 -6.44 0.51 3.58
N SER A 70 -5.51 1.44 3.42
CA SER A 70 -5.78 2.78 2.90
C SER A 70 -4.67 3.13 1.92
N TRP A 71 -5.03 3.76 0.82
CA TRP A 71 -4.08 4.17 -0.20
C TRP A 71 -4.56 5.46 -0.86
N THR A 72 -3.65 6.13 -1.54
CA THR A 72 -3.94 7.36 -2.26
C THR A 72 -3.19 7.33 -3.57
N LEU A 73 -3.87 7.76 -4.63
CA LEU A 73 -3.30 7.84 -5.96
C LEU A 73 -3.18 9.32 -6.33
N TYR A 74 -2.15 9.62 -7.10
CA TYR A 74 -1.99 10.90 -7.79
C TYR A 74 -2.00 10.62 -9.29
N CYS A 75 -2.66 11.49 -10.04
CA CYS A 75 -2.72 11.46 -11.49
C CYS A 75 -2.42 12.86 -12.01
N GLU A 76 -1.60 12.94 -13.05
CA GLU A 76 -1.29 14.19 -13.73
C GLU A 76 -2.51 14.73 -14.49
N SER A 77 -2.46 16.01 -14.86
CA SER A 77 -3.52 16.65 -15.66
C SER A 77 -3.73 15.89 -16.97
N GLY A 78 -4.98 15.60 -17.30
CA GLY A 78 -5.38 14.83 -18.47
C GLY A 78 -5.27 13.31 -18.28
N GLY A 79 -4.68 12.85 -17.17
CA GLY A 79 -4.57 11.45 -16.81
C GLY A 79 -5.84 10.90 -16.16
N TYR A 80 -6.08 9.61 -16.38
CA TYR A 80 -7.10 8.84 -15.67
C TYR A 80 -6.48 7.53 -15.19
N PHE A 81 -6.75 7.17 -13.94
CA PHE A 81 -6.25 5.93 -13.36
C PHE A 81 -7.25 5.35 -12.37
N SER A 82 -7.48 4.04 -12.44
CA SER A 82 -8.29 3.29 -11.49
C SER A 82 -7.44 2.21 -10.85
N SER A 83 -7.59 2.02 -9.55
CA SER A 83 -6.96 0.94 -8.80
C SER A 83 -7.99 0.18 -7.99
N GLU A 84 -7.68 -1.07 -7.71
CA GLU A 84 -8.48 -1.94 -6.87
C GLU A 84 -7.60 -2.60 -5.81
N ILE A 85 -8.16 -2.85 -4.62
CA ILE A 85 -7.61 -3.85 -3.72
C ILE A 85 -8.26 -5.18 -4.05
N ILE A 86 -7.42 -6.18 -4.29
CA ILE A 86 -7.82 -7.54 -4.61
C ILE A 86 -7.40 -8.45 -3.47
N ALA A 87 -8.36 -9.11 -2.83
CA ALA A 87 -8.14 -10.14 -1.83
C ALA A 87 -8.39 -11.52 -2.47
N ASN A 88 -7.35 -12.34 -2.64
CA ASN A 88 -7.44 -13.68 -3.21
C ASN A 88 -8.28 -13.74 -4.50
N SER A 89 -7.96 -12.85 -5.46
CA SER A 89 -8.65 -12.68 -6.75
C SER A 89 -10.05 -12.03 -6.69
N ASN A 90 -10.50 -11.57 -5.52
CA ASN A 90 -11.75 -10.85 -5.37
C ASN A 90 -11.51 -9.34 -5.11
N PRO A 91 -11.99 -8.42 -5.97
CA PRO A 91 -11.95 -6.99 -5.69
C PRO A 91 -12.79 -6.64 -4.45
N ILE A 92 -12.20 -5.93 -3.48
CA ILE A 92 -12.85 -5.54 -2.21
C ILE A 92 -12.83 -4.04 -1.96
N GLY A 93 -12.22 -3.25 -2.83
CA GLY A 93 -12.20 -1.80 -2.75
C GLY A 93 -11.59 -1.19 -4.01
N ALA A 94 -11.94 0.07 -4.30
CA ALA A 94 -11.47 0.77 -5.48
C ALA A 94 -11.16 2.23 -5.17
N ALA A 95 -10.21 2.80 -5.91
CA ALA A 95 -9.93 4.23 -5.92
C ALA A 95 -9.72 4.71 -7.35
N PHE A 96 -10.28 5.88 -7.66
CA PHE A 96 -10.23 6.50 -8.98
C PHE A 96 -9.50 7.85 -8.86
N CYS A 97 -8.67 8.14 -9.85
CA CYS A 97 -8.02 9.43 -10.00
C CYS A 97 -8.28 9.96 -11.41
N SER A 98 -8.75 11.22 -11.50
CA SER A 98 -8.88 11.95 -12.75
C SER A 98 -8.25 13.34 -12.63
N GLY A 99 -7.31 13.63 -13.53
CA GLY A 99 -6.72 14.95 -13.68
C GLY A 99 -7.48 15.73 -14.75
N PHE A 100 -8.15 16.82 -14.38
CA PHE A 100 -8.80 17.69 -15.37
C PHE A 100 -7.76 18.52 -16.15
N THR A 101 -8.00 18.73 -17.44
CA THR A 101 -7.27 19.70 -18.28
C THR A 101 -8.27 20.73 -18.79
N THR A 102 -8.05 22.02 -18.48
CA THR A 102 -8.73 23.13 -19.15
C THR A 102 -7.98 23.45 -20.44
N ARG A 103 -8.71 23.50 -21.56
CA ARG A 103 -8.17 23.91 -22.88
C ARG A 103 -8.03 25.42 -22.98
#